data_AF-A0A7C5K5C5-F1
#
_entry.id   AF-A0A7C5K5C5-F1
#
_cell.length_a   1.000
_cell.length_b   1.000
_cell.length_c   1.000
_cell.angle_alpha   90.00
_cell.angle_beta   90.00
_cell.angle_gamma   90.00
#
_symmetry.space_group_name_H-M   'P 1'
#
loop_
_entity.id
_entity.type
_entity.pdbx_description
1 polymer ?
#
loop_
_entity_poly.entity_id
_entity_poly.type
_entity_poly.pdbx_seq_one_letter_code
_entity_poly.pdbx_strand_id
1 'polypeptide(L)'
;MLRTLTDCPPSTFNPLLAARDICQSVWFSGLLYEPLVLELFNGSLVPWLAKSWEILDNGTRYVFHLDERAKWSDGKPVTAHDVEVTWNLTWTYALPSALIGVPDKVRAVDTRTGE
;
A
#
# COMPACT_ATOMS: atom_id res chain seq x y z
N MET A 1 -26.45 -2.74 -9.56
CA MET A 1 -25.54 -3.48 -10.46
C MET A 1 -24.87 -2.47 -11.37
N LEU A 2 -23.53 -2.40 -11.37
CA LEU A 2 -22.73 -1.56 -12.29
C LEU A 2 -22.07 -2.47 -13.34
N ARG A 3 -21.97 -2.02 -14.59
CA ARG A 3 -21.28 -2.73 -15.68
C ARG A 3 -20.31 -1.79 -16.36
N THR A 4 -19.09 -2.25 -16.62
CA THR A 4 -18.05 -1.52 -17.37
C THR A 4 -17.65 -2.34 -18.61
N LEU A 5 -17.14 -1.66 -19.63
CA LEU A 5 -16.54 -2.29 -20.81
C LEU A 5 -15.05 -1.96 -20.80
N THR A 6 -14.21 -2.94 -21.11
CA THR A 6 -12.77 -2.76 -21.27
C THR A 6 -12.32 -3.42 -22.57
N ASP A 7 -11.43 -2.73 -23.27
CA ASP A 7 -10.75 -3.19 -24.48
C ASP A 7 -9.47 -3.99 -24.17
N CYS A 8 -8.94 -3.89 -22.94
CA CYS A 8 -7.87 -4.75 -22.45
C CYS A 8 -8.09 -5.19 -20.99
N PRO A 9 -8.38 -6.48 -20.71
CA PRO A 9 -8.55 -6.96 -19.34
C PRO A 9 -7.22 -6.90 -18.54
N PRO A 10 -7.27 -6.87 -17.20
CA PRO A 10 -6.05 -6.96 -16.38
C PRO A 10 -5.37 -8.32 -16.61
N SER A 11 -4.05 -8.32 -16.82
CA SER A 11 -3.29 -9.57 -16.91
C SER A 11 -2.90 -10.13 -15.54
N THR A 12 -2.99 -9.30 -14.49
CA THR A 12 -2.65 -9.67 -13.12
C THR A 12 -3.47 -8.86 -12.12
N PHE A 13 -3.74 -9.47 -10.96
CA PHE A 13 -4.27 -8.79 -9.79
C PHE A 13 -3.21 -8.60 -8.69
N ASN A 14 -1.94 -8.91 -8.98
CA ASN A 14 -0.84 -8.63 -8.06
C ASN A 14 -0.40 -7.16 -8.21
N PRO A 15 -0.59 -6.31 -7.18
CA PRO A 15 -0.29 -4.89 -7.27
C PRO A 15 1.20 -4.61 -7.51
N LEU A 16 2.09 -5.54 -7.15
CA LEU A 16 3.55 -5.41 -7.38
C LEU A 16 3.95 -5.67 -8.84
N LEU A 17 3.09 -6.34 -9.61
CA LEU A 17 3.32 -6.63 -11.02
C LEU A 17 2.49 -5.75 -11.94
N ALA A 18 1.47 -5.06 -11.42
CA ALA A 18 0.54 -4.23 -12.19
C ALA A 18 1.24 -3.13 -13.00
N ALA A 19 2.34 -2.56 -12.48
CA ALA A 19 3.12 -1.53 -13.18
C ALA A 19 3.96 -2.05 -14.36
N ARG A 20 4.10 -3.38 -14.50
CA ARG A 20 4.83 -4.01 -15.63
C ARG A 20 3.90 -4.34 -16.80
N ASP A 21 2.62 -4.01 -16.66
CA ASP A 21 1.56 -4.25 -17.63
C ASP A 21 1.07 -2.90 -18.19
N ILE A 22 0.72 -2.89 -19.48
CA ILE A 22 0.16 -1.73 -20.19
C ILE A 22 -1.38 -1.74 -20.13
N CYS A 23 -1.99 -2.86 -19.69
CA CYS A 23 -3.43 -3.02 -19.57
C CYS A 23 -4.00 -2.66 -18.18
N GLN A 24 -5.30 -2.86 -17.97
CA GLN A 24 -6.08 -2.33 -16.83
C GLN A 24 -5.67 -2.80 -15.42
N SER A 25 -4.55 -3.50 -15.26
CA SER A 25 -4.04 -4.05 -13.98
C SER A 25 -3.85 -2.95 -12.91
N VAL A 26 -3.39 -1.75 -13.29
CA VAL A 26 -3.26 -0.62 -12.35
C VAL A 26 -4.62 -0.13 -11.85
N TRP A 27 -5.59 0.03 -12.75
CA TRP A 27 -6.94 0.48 -12.39
C TRP A 27 -7.63 -0.53 -11.46
N PHE A 28 -7.56 -1.83 -11.78
CA PHE A 28 -8.09 -2.88 -10.92
C PHE A 28 -7.38 -2.97 -9.57
N SER A 29 -6.08 -2.69 -9.50
CA SER A 29 -5.35 -2.67 -8.22
C SER A 29 -5.92 -1.62 -7.27
N GLY A 30 -6.31 -0.43 -7.78
CA GLY A 30 -6.97 0.61 -6.98
C GLY A 30 -8.38 0.27 -6.52
N LEU A 31 -9.00 -0.78 -7.06
CA LEU A 31 -10.29 -1.30 -6.60
C LEU A 31 -10.15 -2.38 -5.52
N LEU A 32 -8.99 -3.03 -5.44
CA LEU A 32 -8.75 -4.22 -4.64
C LEU A 32 -7.85 -3.97 -3.43
N TYR A 33 -6.97 -2.97 -3.52
CA TYR A 33 -5.95 -2.67 -2.52
C TYR A 33 -6.01 -1.21 -2.12
N GLU A 34 -5.56 -0.94 -0.90
CA GLU A 34 -5.67 0.37 -0.26
C GLU A 34 -4.27 0.92 0.07
N PRO A 35 -4.01 2.22 -0.17
CA PRO A 35 -2.76 2.86 0.25
C PRO A 35 -2.75 3.13 1.76
N LEU A 36 -1.57 3.35 2.34
CA LEU A 36 -1.45 3.83 3.73
C LEU A 36 -2.08 5.22 3.90
N VAL A 37 -1.80 6.12 2.96
CA VAL A 37 -2.26 7.52 2.92
C VAL A 37 -2.77 7.80 1.52
N LEU A 38 -3.89 8.53 1.42
CA LEU A 38 -4.46 8.91 0.14
C LEU A 38 -4.16 10.38 -0.16
N GLU A 39 -3.71 10.67 -1.38
CA GLU A 39 -3.62 12.04 -1.89
C GLU A 39 -4.93 12.40 -2.61
N LEU A 40 -5.55 13.50 -2.20
CA LEU A 40 -6.75 14.04 -2.83
C LEU A 40 -6.38 14.93 -4.03
N PHE A 41 -7.35 15.23 -4.89
CA PHE A 41 -7.14 16.06 -6.10
C PHE A 41 -6.58 17.47 -5.82
N ASN A 42 -6.76 17.98 -4.60
CA ASN A 42 -6.19 19.26 -4.18
C ASN A 42 -4.76 19.15 -3.63
N GLY A 43 -4.12 17.97 -3.73
CA GLY A 43 -2.80 17.66 -3.20
C GLY A 43 -2.74 17.42 -1.69
N SER A 44 -3.88 17.42 -1.00
CA SER A 44 -3.89 17.13 0.44
C SER A 44 -3.77 15.64 0.71
N LEU A 45 -2.97 15.29 1.71
CA LEU A 45 -2.81 13.93 2.19
C LEU A 45 -3.81 13.66 3.32
N VAL A 46 -4.56 12.56 3.21
CA VAL A 46 -5.56 12.15 4.21
C VAL A 46 -5.32 10.72 4.69
N PRO A 47 -5.68 10.39 5.95
CA PRO A 47 -5.68 9.02 6.44
C PRO A 47 -6.47 8.07 5.53
N TRP A 48 -5.96 6.86 5.38
CA TRP A 48 -6.66 5.76 4.70
C TRP A 48 -6.45 4.47 5.49
N LEU A 49 -5.61 3.53 5.03
CA LEU A 49 -5.29 2.33 5.83
C LEU A 49 -4.53 2.69 7.12
N ALA A 50 -3.70 3.74 7.09
CA ALA A 50 -3.16 4.36 8.29
C ALA A 50 -4.11 5.45 8.81
N LYS A 51 -4.50 5.38 10.08
CA LYS A 51 -5.34 6.38 10.77
C LYS A 51 -4.59 7.67 11.11
N SER A 52 -3.26 7.59 11.25
CA SER A 52 -2.36 8.72 11.45
C SER A 52 -0.93 8.35 11.09
N TRP A 53 -0.06 9.36 10.96
CA TRP A 53 1.37 9.15 10.81
C TRP A 53 2.17 10.27 11.49
N GLU A 54 3.42 9.97 11.80
CA GLU A 54 4.38 10.91 12.38
C GLU A 54 5.56 11.06 11.43
N ILE A 55 6.07 12.29 11.34
CA ILE A 55 7.27 12.63 10.57
C ILE A 55 8.36 13.02 11.57
N LEU A 56 9.44 12.24 11.58
CA LEU A 56 10.53 12.33 12.53
C LEU A 56 11.86 12.54 11.79
N ASP A 57 12.91 12.87 12.54
CA ASP A 57 14.29 12.97 12.04
C ASP A 57 14.40 13.83 10.77
N ASN A 58 13.80 15.03 10.80
CA ASN A 58 13.75 15.96 9.68
C ASN A 58 13.21 15.36 8.37
N GLY A 59 12.22 14.48 8.46
CA GLY A 59 11.57 13.88 7.29
C GLY A 59 12.25 12.62 6.77
N THR A 60 13.17 12.03 7.52
CA THR A 60 13.85 10.77 7.15
C THR A 60 13.27 9.55 7.84
N ARG A 61 12.40 9.72 8.85
CA ARG A 61 11.70 8.62 9.51
C ARG A 61 10.21 8.90 9.58
N TYR A 62 9.41 7.92 9.15
CA TYR A 62 7.95 7.98 9.18
C TYR A 62 7.41 6.83 10.04
N VAL A 63 6.44 7.11 10.90
CA VAL A 63 5.73 6.09 11.68
C VAL A 63 4.26 6.14 11.28
N PHE A 64 3.74 5.03 10.77
CA PHE A 64 2.33 4.92 10.38
C PHE A 64 1.57 4.10 11.42
N HIS A 65 0.44 4.62 11.87
CA HIS A 65 -0.46 3.93 12.79
C HIS A 65 -1.63 3.37 11.99
N LEU A 66 -1.76 2.05 11.91
CA LEU A 66 -2.83 1.40 11.14
C LEU A 66 -4.20 1.53 11.84
N ASP A 67 -5.29 1.56 11.06
CA ASP A 67 -6.64 1.41 11.60
C ASP A 67 -6.83 -0.03 12.10
N GLU A 68 -7.07 -0.19 13.40
CA GLU A 68 -7.28 -1.49 14.06
C GLU A 68 -8.52 -2.23 13.55
N ARG A 69 -9.43 -1.53 12.86
CA ARG A 69 -10.62 -2.12 12.24
C ARG A 69 -10.35 -2.65 10.84
N ALA A 70 -9.20 -2.36 10.25
CA ALA A 70 -8.85 -2.79 8.90
C ALA A 70 -8.79 -4.32 8.83
N LYS A 71 -9.45 -4.87 7.81
CA LYS A 71 -9.51 -6.32 7.57
C LYS A 71 -9.32 -6.60 6.09
N TRP A 72 -8.63 -7.70 5.82
CA TRP A 72 -8.62 -8.32 4.51
C TRP A 72 -10.04 -8.80 4.15
N SER A 73 -10.27 -9.06 2.87
CA SER A 73 -11.55 -9.57 2.37
C SER A 73 -11.93 -10.95 2.93
N ASP A 74 -10.95 -11.71 3.45
CA ASP A 74 -11.16 -12.98 4.15
C ASP A 74 -11.52 -12.81 5.64
N GLY A 75 -11.60 -11.56 6.12
CA GLY A 75 -11.96 -11.19 7.49
C GLY A 75 -10.81 -11.13 8.48
N LYS A 76 -9.58 -11.52 8.09
CA LYS A 76 -8.41 -11.40 8.97
C LYS A 76 -8.02 -9.93 9.16
N PRO A 77 -7.54 -9.52 10.35
CA PRO A 77 -7.01 -8.17 10.56
C PRO A 77 -5.84 -7.87 9.61
N VAL A 78 -5.77 -6.64 9.13
CA VAL A 78 -4.56 -6.13 8.49
C VAL A 78 -3.55 -5.75 9.57
N THR A 79 -2.31 -6.18 9.42
CA THR A 79 -1.24 -5.98 10.42
C THR A 79 -0.09 -5.16 9.83
N ALA A 80 0.72 -4.57 10.72
CA ALA A 80 1.97 -3.90 10.30
C ALA A 80 2.94 -4.88 9.61
N HIS A 81 2.84 -6.18 9.89
CA HIS A 81 3.65 -7.19 9.22
C HIS A 81 3.24 -7.40 7.76
N ASP A 82 1.94 -7.33 7.43
CA ASP A 82 1.48 -7.43 6.04
C ASP A 82 2.05 -6.27 5.19
N VAL A 83 2.08 -5.07 5.78
CA VAL A 83 2.70 -3.86 5.22
C VAL A 83 4.20 -4.08 5.04
N GLU A 84 4.93 -4.45 6.10
CA GLU A 84 6.38 -4.73 6.03
C GLU A 84 6.74 -5.74 4.93
N VAL A 85 6.03 -6.87 4.86
CA VAL A 85 6.24 -7.89 3.82
C VAL A 85 5.99 -7.32 2.44
N THR A 86 4.93 -6.55 2.23
CA THR A 86 4.63 -5.92 0.93
C THR A 86 5.77 -5.01 0.47
N TRP A 87 6.34 -4.18 1.35
CA TRP A 87 7.51 -3.37 1.02
C TRP A 87 8.74 -4.22 0.73
N ASN A 88 9.01 -5.26 1.51
CA ASN A 88 10.14 -6.15 1.24
C ASN A 88 10.00 -6.87 -0.11
N LEU A 89 8.78 -7.20 -0.51
CA LEU A 89 8.50 -7.79 -1.82
C LEU A 89 8.71 -6.80 -2.96
N THR A 90 8.51 -5.49 -2.77
CA THR A 90 8.85 -4.48 -3.80
C THR A 90 10.33 -4.54 -4.15
N TRP A 91 11.22 -4.61 -3.14
CA TRP A 91 12.66 -4.77 -3.36
C TRP A 91 13.02 -6.07 -4.08
N THR A 92 12.22 -7.13 -3.87
CA THR A 92 12.45 -8.46 -4.45
C THR A 92 11.96 -8.56 -5.90
N TYR A 93 10.80 -7.97 -6.22
CA TYR A 93 10.07 -8.22 -7.46
C TYR A 93 10.12 -7.07 -8.50
N ALA A 94 10.46 -5.83 -8.11
CA ALA A 94 10.38 -4.72 -9.06
C ALA A 94 11.23 -3.48 -8.70
N LEU A 95 12.17 -3.19 -9.63
CA LEU A 95 12.73 -1.88 -9.99
C LEU A 95 13.83 -1.32 -9.07
N PRO A 96 14.91 -0.73 -9.63
CA PRO A 96 15.90 -0.03 -8.81
C PRO A 96 15.17 0.93 -7.87
N SER A 97 15.49 0.90 -6.58
CA SER A 97 14.93 1.83 -5.59
C SER A 97 14.99 3.30 -6.07
N ALA A 98 16.00 3.60 -6.89
CA ALA A 98 16.20 4.86 -7.61
C ALA A 98 15.05 5.31 -8.53
N LEU A 99 14.16 4.41 -8.98
CA LEU A 99 13.05 4.75 -9.90
C LEU A 99 11.74 5.09 -9.17
N ILE A 100 11.55 4.64 -7.93
CA ILE A 100 10.26 4.78 -7.22
C ILE A 100 10.36 5.41 -5.82
N GLY A 101 11.58 5.68 -5.32
CA GLY A 101 11.76 6.30 -4.00
C GLY A 101 11.24 5.42 -2.86
N VAL A 102 11.51 4.11 -2.91
CA VAL A 102 11.16 3.18 -1.82
C VAL A 102 12.02 3.45 -0.59
N PRO A 103 11.49 3.29 0.64
CA PRO A 103 12.28 3.40 1.86
C PRO A 103 13.51 2.49 1.83
N ASP A 104 14.60 2.89 2.49
CA ASP A 104 15.79 2.04 2.66
C ASP A 104 15.53 0.86 3.61
N LYS A 105 14.54 1.02 4.48
CA LYS A 105 14.20 0.06 5.53
C LYS A 105 12.76 0.25 5.99
N VAL A 106 12.03 -0.85 6.12
CA VAL A 106 10.70 -0.90 6.72
C VAL A 106 10.72 -1.94 7.82
N ARG A 107 10.05 -1.64 8.94
CA ARG A 107 9.89 -2.57 10.06
C ARG A 107 8.50 -2.48 10.64
N ALA A 108 7.87 -3.62 10.87
CA ALA A 108 6.71 -3.67 11.72
C ALA A 108 7.16 -3.43 13.17
N VAL A 109 6.65 -2.36 13.78
CA VAL A 109 6.85 -2.08 15.20
C VAL A 109 5.47 -2.17 15.84
N ASP A 110 5.17 -3.30 16.45
CA ASP A 110 3.90 -3.51 17.11
C ASP A 110 3.95 -2.89 18.51
N THR A 111 2.95 -2.07 18.86
CA THR A 111 2.72 -1.64 20.25
C THR A 111 1.86 -2.65 21.02
N ARG A 112 1.36 -3.70 20.35
CA ARG A 112 0.50 -4.75 20.91
C ARG A 112 1.25 -5.97 21.42
N THR A 113 2.59 -5.97 21.46
CA THR A 113 3.35 -6.83 22.39
C THR A 113 3.35 -6.19 23.77
N GLY A 114 2.20 -6.29 24.42
CA GLY A 114 1.96 -5.90 25.79
C GLY A 114 0.95 -6.85 26.41
N GLU A 115 1.29 -8.14 26.42
CA GLU A 115 0.95 -9.20 27.39
C GLU A 115 1.45 -10.56 26.87
#